data_AF-A0A0G4NXR4-F1
#
_entry.id   AF-A0A0G4NXR4-F1
#
_cell.length_a   1.000
_cell.length_b   1.000
_cell.length_c   1.000
_cell.angle_alpha   90.00
_cell.angle_beta   90.00
_cell.angle_gamma   90.00
#
_symmetry.space_group_name_H-M   'P 1'
#
loop_
_entity.id
_entity.type
_entity.pdbx_description
1 polymer ?
#
loop_
_entity_poly.entity_id
_entity_poly.type
_entity_poly.pdbx_seq_one_letter_code
_entity_poly.pdbx_strand_id
1 'polypeptide(L)'
;MSLRVTRALQSKAPAFPHARVPLRVPPSHLFSSCPSASIKTFPTPRQSILTFQSRNMSSAPAKREFLCILPDKPGAQAKRLEVRPNHLEGVKPHVASGAIVAGGAMLNAHPTDGETPSFKGSMMLAVAENEAQVLELLNKDIYVTSGVWDMENAQIIPFKSAVREAL
;
A
#
# COMPACT_ATOMS: atom_id res chain seq x y z
N MET A 1 -23.70 12.37 40.35
CA MET A 1 -24.75 11.42 39.92
C MET A 1 -24.33 10.83 38.58
N SER A 2 -24.02 9.53 38.59
CA SER A 2 -23.53 8.76 37.46
C SER A 2 -24.71 8.25 36.65
N LEU A 3 -24.77 8.53 35.34
CA LEU A 3 -25.69 7.88 34.42
C LEU A 3 -24.94 7.54 33.13
N ARG A 4 -24.41 6.31 33.12
CA ARG A 4 -24.09 5.55 31.90
C ARG A 4 -25.40 5.02 31.35
N VAL A 5 -25.69 5.25 30.07
CA VAL A 5 -26.61 4.40 29.30
C VAL A 5 -26.00 4.14 27.93
N THR A 6 -25.36 2.98 27.85
CA THR A 6 -25.01 2.25 26.62
C THR A 6 -26.28 1.72 25.96
N ARG A 7 -26.44 1.89 24.64
CA ARG A 7 -27.36 1.03 23.87
C ARG A 7 -26.74 0.61 22.54
N ALA A 8 -26.78 -0.70 22.35
CA ALA A 8 -26.06 -1.48 21.37
C ALA A 8 -26.61 -1.34 19.94
N LEU A 9 -25.67 -1.41 19.00
CA LEU A 9 -25.86 -1.64 17.57
C LEU A 9 -26.47 -3.03 17.34
N GLN A 10 -27.47 -3.12 16.47
CA GLN A 10 -28.05 -4.38 16.03
C GLN A 10 -27.86 -4.51 14.52
N SER A 11 -26.82 -5.24 14.11
CA SER A 11 -26.54 -5.58 12.71
C SER A 11 -27.32 -6.83 12.32
N LYS A 12 -28.05 -6.76 11.20
CA LYS A 12 -28.81 -7.87 10.63
C LYS A 12 -28.15 -8.27 9.31
N ALA A 13 -27.43 -9.38 9.30
CA ALA A 13 -26.82 -9.95 8.09
C ALA A 13 -27.85 -10.79 7.31
N PRO A 14 -27.86 -10.73 5.96
CA PRO A 14 -28.70 -11.61 5.14
C PRO A 14 -28.04 -12.97 4.88
N ALA A 15 -28.85 -14.03 4.95
CA ALA A 15 -28.47 -15.40 4.66
C ALA A 15 -28.41 -15.66 3.14
N PHE A 16 -27.34 -16.30 2.68
CA PHE A 16 -27.20 -16.84 1.31
C PHE A 16 -27.37 -18.36 1.33
N PRO A 17 -28.22 -18.96 0.47
CA PRO A 17 -28.29 -20.40 0.34
C PRO A 17 -27.25 -20.93 -0.65
N HIS A 18 -26.41 -21.87 -0.17
CA HIS A 18 -25.54 -22.70 -0.99
C HIS A 18 -26.36 -23.75 -1.74
N ALA A 19 -26.44 -23.64 -3.07
CA ALA A 19 -26.93 -24.72 -3.94
C ALA A 19 -25.72 -25.50 -4.50
N ARG A 20 -25.67 -26.80 -4.19
CA ARG A 20 -24.66 -27.76 -4.64
C ARG A 20 -25.32 -28.64 -5.71
N VAL A 21 -24.83 -28.64 -6.95
CA VAL A 21 -25.31 -29.53 -8.02
C VAL A 21 -24.14 -30.40 -8.49
N PRO A 22 -24.27 -31.75 -8.49
CA PRO A 22 -23.28 -32.64 -9.07
C PRO A 22 -23.65 -32.94 -10.53
N LEU A 23 -22.71 -32.73 -11.47
CA LEU A 23 -22.90 -33.18 -12.84
C LEU A 23 -22.22 -34.53 -13.08
N ARG A 24 -23.08 -35.41 -13.59
CA ARG A 24 -23.01 -36.82 -13.94
C ARG A 24 -22.08 -37.06 -15.13
N VAL A 25 -21.23 -38.06 -15.06
CA VAL A 25 -20.41 -38.59 -16.17
C VAL A 25 -21.12 -39.83 -16.76
N PRO A 26 -21.21 -40.00 -18.09
CA PRO A 26 -21.74 -41.23 -18.69
C PRO A 26 -20.64 -42.28 -18.98
N PRO A 27 -20.99 -43.57 -19.03
CA PRO A 27 -20.05 -44.65 -19.32
C PRO A 27 -20.01 -44.96 -20.82
N SER A 28 -18.86 -45.41 -21.31
CA SER A 28 -18.77 -46.13 -22.59
C SER A 28 -17.91 -47.37 -22.39
N HIS A 29 -18.60 -48.52 -22.31
CA HIS A 29 -18.02 -49.81 -22.62
C HIS A 29 -18.16 -50.00 -24.13
N LEU A 30 -17.10 -50.50 -24.79
CA LEU A 30 -17.24 -51.55 -25.79
C LEU A 30 -15.85 -52.15 -26.09
N PHE A 31 -15.82 -53.48 -25.98
CA PHE A 31 -14.73 -54.40 -26.29
C PHE A 31 -14.42 -54.42 -27.79
N SER A 32 -13.15 -54.66 -28.15
CA SER A 32 -12.81 -55.53 -29.30
C SER A 32 -11.34 -56.00 -29.28
N SER A 33 -11.15 -57.28 -28.94
CA SER A 33 -10.26 -58.31 -29.52
C SER A 33 -9.03 -57.94 -30.39
N CYS A 34 -7.83 -58.34 -29.91
CA CYS A 34 -6.67 -59.10 -30.53
C CYS A 34 -6.22 -58.85 -32.00
N PRO A 35 -4.97 -59.22 -32.45
CA PRO A 35 -3.89 -60.00 -31.79
C PRO A 35 -2.44 -59.44 -31.94
N SER A 36 -1.50 -60.18 -31.33
CA SER A 36 -0.03 -60.14 -31.35
C SER A 36 0.65 -59.87 -32.71
N ALA A 37 1.71 -59.03 -32.73
CA ALA A 37 2.93 -59.26 -33.52
C ALA A 37 4.09 -58.28 -33.20
N SER A 38 5.24 -58.88 -32.89
CA SER A 38 6.64 -58.52 -33.21
C SER A 38 7.20 -57.10 -33.03
N ILE A 39 8.16 -57.06 -32.10
CA ILE A 39 9.31 -56.14 -31.95
C ILE A 39 9.96 -55.75 -33.28
N LYS A 40 10.10 -54.43 -33.51
CA LYS A 40 11.19 -53.85 -34.30
C LYS A 40 11.72 -52.59 -33.61
N THR A 41 13.02 -52.60 -33.39
CA THR A 41 13.85 -51.55 -32.78
C THR A 41 13.84 -50.28 -33.65
N PHE A 42 13.57 -49.12 -33.05
CA PHE A 42 13.70 -47.81 -33.70
C PHE A 42 14.87 -47.02 -33.08
N PRO A 43 15.66 -46.30 -33.89
CA PRO A 43 16.78 -45.49 -33.40
C PRO A 43 16.27 -44.23 -32.70
N THR A 44 16.95 -43.85 -31.62
CA THR A 44 16.65 -42.70 -30.76
C THR A 44 16.70 -41.37 -31.52
N PRO A 45 15.74 -40.44 -31.32
CA PRO A 45 15.88 -39.09 -31.83
C PRO A 45 16.81 -38.29 -30.91
N ARG A 46 17.81 -37.67 -31.54
CA ARG A 46 18.72 -36.68 -30.98
C ARG A 46 17.90 -35.55 -30.34
N GLN A 47 17.88 -35.47 -29.01
CA GLN A 47 17.18 -34.42 -28.30
C GLN A 47 17.81 -33.06 -28.63
N SER A 48 17.05 -32.23 -29.33
CA SER A 48 17.31 -30.80 -29.44
C SER A 48 17.33 -30.23 -28.03
N ILE A 49 18.47 -29.69 -27.61
CA ILE A 49 18.57 -28.87 -26.40
C ILE A 49 17.73 -27.61 -26.67
N LEU A 50 16.45 -27.66 -26.34
CA LEU A 50 15.64 -26.48 -26.17
C LEU A 50 16.11 -25.86 -24.85
N THR A 51 16.99 -24.87 -24.96
CA THR A 51 17.37 -24.01 -23.85
C THR A 51 16.09 -23.38 -23.31
N PHE A 52 15.57 -23.94 -22.21
CA PHE A 52 14.45 -23.37 -21.49
C PHE A 52 14.97 -22.10 -20.83
N GLN A 53 14.90 -20.98 -21.56
CA GLN A 53 15.16 -19.67 -20.99
C GLN A 53 14.08 -19.43 -19.94
N SER A 54 14.45 -19.63 -18.68
CA SER A 54 13.65 -19.21 -17.54
C SER A 54 13.40 -17.71 -17.69
N ARG A 55 12.19 -17.34 -18.10
CA ARG A 55 11.74 -15.95 -18.05
C ARG A 55 11.65 -15.59 -16.58
N ASN A 56 12.69 -14.94 -16.08
CA ASN A 56 12.67 -14.28 -14.79
C ASN A 56 11.68 -13.12 -14.90
N MET A 57 10.41 -13.37 -14.58
CA MET A 57 9.39 -12.35 -14.47
C MET A 57 9.76 -11.50 -13.25
N SER A 58 10.57 -10.46 -13.46
CA SER A 58 10.75 -9.39 -12.48
C SER A 58 9.40 -8.70 -12.33
N SER A 59 8.61 -9.10 -11.33
CA SER A 59 7.43 -8.34 -10.94
C SER A 59 7.91 -6.97 -10.49
N ALA A 60 7.36 -5.90 -11.06
CA ALA A 60 7.59 -4.55 -10.54
C ALA A 60 7.36 -4.57 -9.01
N PRO A 61 8.24 -3.93 -8.22
CA PRO A 61 8.15 -4.05 -6.78
C PRO A 61 6.80 -3.54 -6.29
N ALA A 62 6.14 -4.33 -5.44
CA ALA A 62 4.82 -3.97 -4.94
C ALA A 62 4.93 -2.74 -4.03
N LYS A 63 4.31 -1.64 -4.45
CA LYS A 63 4.22 -0.41 -3.65
C LYS A 63 3.35 -0.64 -2.41
N ARG A 64 3.80 -0.13 -1.27
CA ARG A 64 3.16 -0.22 0.04
C ARG A 64 2.96 1.17 0.60
N GLU A 65 2.05 1.29 1.57
CA GLU A 65 1.77 2.56 2.22
C GLU A 65 2.59 2.69 3.50
N PHE A 66 3.05 3.90 3.79
CA PHE A 66 3.83 4.22 4.96
C PHE A 66 3.28 5.48 5.62
N LEU A 67 2.89 5.35 6.89
CA LEU A 67 2.52 6.47 7.73
C LEU A 67 3.80 7.15 8.20
N CYS A 68 3.94 8.42 7.84
CA CYS A 68 5.05 9.27 8.21
C CYS A 68 4.56 10.26 9.28
N ILE A 69 5.13 10.19 10.47
CA ILE A 69 4.91 11.15 11.56
C ILE A 69 6.19 11.96 11.69
N LEU A 70 6.10 13.25 11.41
CA LEU A 70 7.23 14.15 11.25
C LEU A 70 7.08 15.31 12.24
N PRO A 71 7.63 15.19 13.47
CA PRO A 71 7.57 16.27 14.44
C PRO A 71 8.39 17.47 13.98
N ASP A 72 7.97 18.68 14.37
CA ASP A 72 8.74 19.89 14.14
C ASP A 72 9.80 20.08 15.25
N LYS A 73 10.93 20.67 14.89
CA LYS A 73 11.94 21.10 15.88
C LYS A 73 11.39 22.22 16.77
N PRO A 74 11.82 22.30 18.04
CA PRO A 74 11.43 23.39 18.94
C PRO A 74 11.83 24.75 18.34
N GLY A 75 10.89 25.70 18.29
CA GLY A 75 11.11 27.03 17.73
C GLY A 75 11.08 27.13 16.20
N ALA A 76 10.77 26.04 15.47
CA ALA A 76 10.75 26.05 14.01
C ALA A 76 9.49 26.67 13.38
N GLN A 77 8.50 27.12 14.16
CA GLN A 77 7.21 27.58 13.65
C GLN A 77 7.31 28.76 12.67
N ALA A 78 8.16 29.76 12.97
CA ALA A 78 8.35 30.91 12.07
C ALA A 78 8.91 30.48 10.71
N LYS A 79 9.96 29.65 10.71
CA LYS A 79 10.55 29.07 9.50
C LYS A 79 9.55 28.22 8.73
N ARG A 80 8.73 27.43 9.43
CA ARG A 80 7.67 26.61 8.83
C ARG A 80 6.70 27.46 8.03
N LEU A 81 6.24 28.58 8.58
CA LEU A 81 5.32 29.50 7.91
C LEU A 81 5.96 30.16 6.69
N GLU A 82 7.23 30.56 6.80
CA GLU A 82 8.00 31.16 5.71
C GLU A 82 8.16 30.20 4.52
N VAL A 83 8.56 28.95 4.76
CA VAL A 83 8.85 27.98 3.69
C VAL A 83 7.66 27.11 3.30
N ARG A 84 6.51 27.24 3.97
CA ARG A 84 5.28 26.48 3.68
C ARG A 84 4.83 26.56 2.22
N PRO A 85 4.85 27.73 1.53
CA PRO A 85 4.47 27.79 0.12
C PRO A 85 5.34 26.87 -0.74
N ASN A 86 6.66 26.91 -0.52
CA ASN A 86 7.63 26.06 -1.24
C ASN A 86 7.43 24.57 -0.92
N HIS A 87 7.11 24.23 0.34
CA HIS A 87 6.79 22.85 0.72
C HIS A 87 5.58 22.33 -0.06
N LEU A 88 4.49 23.10 -0.09
CA LEU A 88 3.27 22.71 -0.81
C LEU A 88 3.52 22.59 -2.33
N GLU A 89 4.38 23.43 -2.91
CA GLU A 89 4.79 23.31 -4.30
C GLU A 89 5.61 22.04 -4.57
N GLY A 90 6.54 21.69 -3.68
CA GLY A 90 7.32 20.46 -3.76
C GLY A 90 6.47 19.18 -3.62
N VAL A 91 5.38 19.24 -2.84
CA VAL A 91 4.49 18.09 -2.62
C VAL A 91 3.55 17.82 -3.81
N LYS A 92 3.15 18.85 -4.58
CA LYS A 92 2.24 18.71 -5.75
C LYS A 92 2.61 17.57 -6.71
N PRO A 93 3.85 17.45 -7.23
CA PRO A 93 4.20 16.36 -8.15
C PRO A 93 4.13 14.97 -7.50
N HIS A 94 4.37 14.87 -6.19
CA HIS A 94 4.27 13.62 -5.45
C HIS A 94 2.82 13.19 -5.23
N VAL A 95 1.91 14.16 -5.06
CA VAL A 95 0.46 13.88 -5.04
C VAL A 95 -0.01 13.45 -6.43
N ALA A 96 0.42 14.15 -7.50
CA ALA A 96 0.05 13.82 -8.87
C ALA A 96 0.54 12.43 -9.33
N SER A 97 1.71 12.00 -8.86
CA SER A 97 2.24 10.66 -9.13
C SER A 97 1.66 9.55 -8.23
N GLY A 98 0.84 9.92 -7.24
CA GLY A 98 0.30 9.00 -6.23
C GLY A 98 1.32 8.50 -5.22
N ALA A 99 2.51 9.13 -5.15
CA ALA A 99 3.53 8.84 -4.14
C ALA A 99 3.15 9.39 -2.75
N ILE A 100 2.32 10.44 -2.70
CA ILE A 100 1.70 10.94 -1.45
C ILE A 100 0.19 10.93 -1.66
N VAL A 101 -0.55 10.24 -0.79
CA VAL A 101 -2.01 10.09 -0.93
C VAL A 101 -2.77 10.95 0.08
N ALA A 102 -2.17 11.21 1.24
CA ALA A 102 -2.73 12.11 2.25
C ALA A 102 -1.60 12.83 2.97
N GLY A 103 -1.84 14.07 3.38
CA GLY A 103 -0.86 14.85 4.14
C GLY A 103 -1.54 16.01 4.86
N GLY A 104 -1.04 16.33 6.05
CA GLY A 104 -1.60 17.38 6.87
C GLY A 104 -0.68 17.82 7.99
N ALA A 105 -0.99 18.98 8.58
CA ALA A 105 -0.28 19.48 9.75
C ALA A 105 -0.83 18.82 11.02
N MET A 106 0.06 18.34 11.89
CA MET A 106 -0.29 17.98 13.26
C MET A 106 -0.25 19.25 14.10
N LEU A 107 -1.35 19.55 14.78
CA LEU A 107 -1.50 20.75 15.60
C LEU A 107 -1.46 20.39 17.09
N ASN A 108 -0.98 21.32 17.92
CA ASN A 108 -1.05 21.16 19.38
C ASN A 108 -2.48 21.35 19.91
N ALA A 109 -3.22 22.25 19.29
CA ALA A 109 -4.63 22.51 19.55
C ALA A 109 -5.30 22.98 18.26
N HIS A 110 -6.61 22.76 18.13
CA HIS A 110 -7.37 23.35 17.04
C HIS A 110 -7.44 24.87 17.26
N PRO A 111 -7.03 25.69 16.27
CA PRO A 111 -7.11 27.14 16.37
C PRO A 111 -8.57 27.58 16.41
N THR A 112 -8.83 28.65 17.16
CA THR A 112 -10.08 29.41 17.03
C THR A 112 -10.01 30.29 15.77
N ASP A 113 -11.15 30.71 15.22
CA ASP A 113 -11.18 31.54 14.02
C ASP A 113 -10.28 32.78 14.14
N GLY A 114 -9.32 32.91 13.22
CA GLY A 114 -8.38 34.03 13.15
C GLY A 114 -7.06 33.83 13.92
N GLU A 115 -6.88 32.73 14.66
CA GLU A 115 -5.64 32.45 15.36
C GLU A 115 -4.60 31.75 14.47
N THR A 116 -3.33 32.02 14.73
CA THR A 116 -2.25 31.28 14.07
C THR A 116 -2.17 29.87 14.65
N PRO A 117 -2.34 28.81 13.84
CA PRO A 117 -2.30 27.44 14.33
C PRO A 117 -0.93 27.10 14.93
N SER A 118 -0.95 26.51 16.12
CA SER A 118 0.25 25.98 16.75
C SER A 118 0.60 24.62 16.17
N PHE A 119 1.69 24.57 15.41
CA PHE A 119 2.17 23.35 14.76
C PHE A 119 2.99 22.49 15.73
N LYS A 120 2.70 21.18 15.72
CA LYS A 120 3.47 20.12 16.37
C LYS A 120 4.33 19.34 15.36
N GLY A 121 3.90 19.31 14.10
CA GLY A 121 4.56 18.54 13.06
C GLY A 121 3.69 18.37 11.82
N SER A 122 4.01 17.36 11.03
CA SER A 122 3.26 16.93 9.87
C SER A 122 3.00 15.43 9.91
N MET A 123 1.85 15.04 9.40
CA MET A 123 1.51 13.65 9.09
C MET A 123 1.44 13.53 7.58
N MET A 124 1.98 12.43 7.05
CA MET A 124 1.90 12.13 5.63
C MET A 124 1.74 10.64 5.40
N LEU A 125 1.08 10.29 4.32
CA LEU A 125 0.86 8.92 3.89
C LEU A 125 1.50 8.73 2.52
N ALA A 126 2.70 8.13 2.54
CA ALA A 126 3.52 7.92 1.37
C ALA A 126 3.31 6.51 0.81
N VAL A 127 3.43 6.37 -0.50
CA VAL A 127 3.36 5.09 -1.22
C VAL A 127 4.68 4.85 -1.92
N ALA A 128 5.42 3.85 -1.45
CA ALA A 128 6.77 3.53 -1.92
C ALA A 128 7.02 2.03 -1.85
N GLU A 129 8.14 1.57 -2.40
CA GLU A 129 8.48 0.14 -2.38
C GLU A 129 9.07 -0.30 -1.03
N ASN A 130 9.76 0.62 -0.35
CA ASN A 130 10.43 0.40 0.91
C ASN A 130 10.57 1.71 1.70
N GLU A 131 10.95 1.59 2.98
CA GLU A 131 11.14 2.74 3.89
C GLU A 131 12.26 3.68 3.43
N ALA A 132 13.30 3.16 2.76
CA ALA A 132 14.41 3.98 2.26
C ALA A 132 13.96 4.97 1.18
N GLN A 133 13.10 4.56 0.26
CA GLN A 133 12.50 5.46 -0.74
C GLN A 133 11.66 6.56 -0.08
N VAL A 134 10.94 6.24 1.01
CA VAL A 134 10.19 7.25 1.78
C VAL A 134 11.15 8.23 2.43
N LEU A 135 12.23 7.75 3.06
CA LEU A 135 13.27 8.60 3.65
C LEU A 135 13.93 9.52 2.61
N GLU A 136 14.25 9.00 1.43
CA GLU A 136 14.82 9.81 0.34
C GLU A 136 13.85 10.90 -0.14
N LEU A 137 12.56 10.60 -0.22
CA LEU A 137 11.52 11.57 -0.56
C LEU A 137 11.44 12.66 0.51
N LEU A 138 11.40 12.26 1.80
CA LEU A 138 11.34 13.20 2.92
C LEU A 138 12.59 14.08 3.02
N ASN A 139 13.79 13.52 2.84
CA ASN A 139 15.04 14.27 2.94
C ASN A 139 15.21 15.35 1.86
N LYS A 140 14.50 15.22 0.73
CA LYS A 140 14.48 16.24 -0.33
C LYS A 140 13.50 17.38 -0.04
N ASP A 141 12.65 17.24 0.96
CA ASP A 141 11.66 18.26 1.31
C ASP A 141 12.33 19.52 1.88
N ILE A 142 11.75 20.68 1.56
CA ILE A 142 12.22 21.96 2.11
C ILE A 142 12.14 21.97 3.63
N TYR A 143 11.17 21.30 4.25
CA TYR A 143 11.08 21.22 5.71
C TYR A 143 12.22 20.45 6.35
N VAL A 144 12.83 19.49 5.66
CA VAL A 144 14.06 18.84 6.15
C VAL A 144 15.26 19.75 5.94
N THR A 145 15.44 20.25 4.71
CA THR A 145 16.62 21.06 4.35
C THR A 145 16.67 22.42 5.06
N SER A 146 15.53 23.01 5.40
CA SER A 146 15.44 24.25 6.18
C SER A 146 15.48 24.03 7.71
N GLY A 147 15.55 22.76 8.14
CA GLY A 147 15.60 22.39 9.56
C GLY A 147 14.30 22.62 10.32
N VAL A 148 13.15 22.46 9.66
CA VAL A 148 11.82 22.53 10.30
C VAL A 148 11.47 21.18 10.92
N TRP A 149 11.58 20.10 10.15
CA TRP A 149 11.31 18.76 10.66
C TRP A 149 12.48 18.19 11.47
N ASP A 150 12.10 17.46 12.50
CA ASP A 150 13.03 16.70 13.32
C ASP A 150 13.10 15.25 12.84
N MET A 151 14.08 14.98 11.96
CA MET A 151 14.30 13.65 11.40
C MET A 151 14.80 12.63 12.43
N GLU A 152 15.31 13.07 13.60
CA GLU A 152 15.76 12.17 14.66
C GLU A 152 14.56 11.53 15.38
N ASN A 153 13.47 12.30 15.50
CA ASN A 153 12.22 11.87 16.13
C ASN A 153 11.13 11.47 15.11
N ALA A 154 11.46 11.47 13.82
CA ALA A 154 10.55 11.06 12.76
C ALA A 154 10.26 9.56 12.83
N GLN A 155 9.00 9.19 12.58
CA GLN A 155 8.56 7.80 12.54
C GLN A 155 8.02 7.47 11.15
N ILE A 156 8.50 6.37 10.58
CA ILE A 156 8.01 5.82 9.33
C ILE A 156 7.50 4.43 9.66
N ILE A 157 6.18 4.25 9.53
CA ILE A 157 5.49 3.06 10.01
C ILE A 157 4.81 2.40 8.80
N PRO A 158 5.05 1.12 8.51
CA PRO A 158 4.29 0.38 7.51
C PRO A 158 2.79 0.48 7.82
N PHE A 159 2.02 0.97 6.85
CA PHE A 159 0.61 1.26 7.03
C PHE A 159 -0.22 0.57 5.95
N LYS A 160 -1.46 0.24 6.30
CA LYS A 160 -2.45 -0.26 5.35
C LYS A 160 -3.78 0.41 5.64
N SER A 161 -4.23 1.22 4.70
CA SER A 161 -5.50 1.92 4.84
C SER A 161 -6.66 0.93 4.76
N ALA A 162 -7.53 0.94 5.77
CA ALA A 162 -8.78 0.19 5.74
C ALA A 162 -9.91 0.97 5.03
N VAL A 163 -9.90 2.30 5.19
CA VAL A 163 -10.85 3.24 4.60
C VAL A 163 -10.08 4.51 4.20
N ARG A 164 -10.40 5.08 3.04
CA ARG A 164 -9.99 6.43 2.63
C ARG A 164 -11.15 7.07 1.89
N GLU A 165 -11.62 8.18 2.42
CA GLU A 165 -12.63 9.03 1.80
C GLU A 165 -12.10 10.47 1.80
N ALA A 166 -12.27 11.17 0.69
CA ALA A 166 -11.88 12.58 0.62
C ALA A 166 -12.89 13.41 1.45
N LEU A 167 -12.36 14.28 2.32
CA LEU A 167 -13.15 15.23 3.11
C LEU A 167 -13.43 16.51 2.31
#